data_AF-A0A2E1V3Q0-F1
#
_entry.id   AF-A0A2E1V3Q0-F1
#
_cell.length_a   1.000
_cell.length_b   1.000
_cell.length_c   1.000
_cell.angle_alpha   90.00
_cell.angle_beta   90.00
_cell.angle_gamma   90.00
#
_symmetry.space_group_name_H-M   'P 1'
#
loop_
_entity.id
_entity.type
_entity.pdbx_description
1 polymer ?
#
loop_
_entity_poly.entity_id
_entity_poly.type
_entity_poly.pdbx_seq_one_letter_code
_entity_poly.pdbx_strand_id
1 'polypeptide(L)'
;MRLILIFLLLLQVIDIAIHLATNQVEAVRVTSNLCIAAGALVGTLVAGGVARLLMVLGGLAYAALNLVFLVQHGVINPANDAIRVPMFAFVFASLALYALMSLRRR
;
A
#
# COMPACT_ATOMS: atom_id res chain seq x y z
N MET A 1 1.12 18.03 -0.81
CA MET A 1 0.12 16.96 -0.62
C MET A 1 -0.27 16.28 -1.93
N ARG A 2 -0.72 17.02 -2.95
CA ARG A 2 -1.14 16.44 -4.25
C ARG A 2 -0.07 15.57 -4.94
N LEU A 3 1.19 16.03 -4.97
CA LEU A 3 2.30 15.27 -5.55
C LEU A 3 2.53 13.92 -4.84
N ILE A 4 2.49 13.92 -3.49
CA ILE A 4 2.67 12.70 -2.68
C ILE A 4 1.53 11.71 -2.94
N LEU A 5 0.29 12.21 -3.02
CA LEU A 5 -0.86 11.38 -3.40
C LEU A 5 -0.68 10.76 -4.78
N ILE A 6 -0.28 11.54 -5.79
CA ILE A 6 -0.05 11.05 -7.15
C ILE A 6 1.00 9.94 -7.14
N PHE A 7 2.16 10.16 -6.51
CA PHE A 7 3.21 9.15 -6.43
C PHE A 7 2.75 7.88 -5.70
N LEU A 8 2.01 8.03 -4.59
CA LEU A 8 1.47 6.89 -3.86
C LEU A 8 0.50 6.07 -4.73
N LEU A 9 -0.43 6.74 -5.43
CA LEU A 9 -1.39 6.07 -6.31
C LEU A 9 -0.70 5.38 -7.49
N LEU A 10 0.28 6.03 -8.12
CA LEU A 10 1.09 5.42 -9.17
C LEU A 10 1.79 4.16 -8.67
N LEU A 11 2.36 4.20 -7.47
CA LEU A 11 3.03 3.05 -6.88
C LEU A 11 2.06 1.88 -6.62
N GLN A 12 0.82 2.16 -6.20
CA GLN A 12 -0.22 1.13 -6.05
C GLN A 12 -0.63 0.52 -7.40
N VAL A 13 -0.79 1.35 -8.43
CA VAL A 13 -1.13 0.90 -9.78
C VAL A 13 -0.03 0.02 -10.35
N ILE A 14 1.24 0.42 -10.21
CA ILE A 14 2.39 -0.35 -10.68
C ILE A 14 2.46 -1.70 -9.95
N ASP A 15 2.28 -1.73 -8.63
CA ASP A 15 2.30 -2.99 -7.86
C ASP A 15 1.20 -3.95 -8.35
N ILE A 16 -0.03 -3.48 -8.50
CA ILE A 16 -1.15 -4.28 -9.03
C ILE A 16 -0.85 -4.75 -10.47
N ALA A 17 -0.31 -3.88 -11.32
CA ALA A 17 0.02 -4.21 -12.71
C ALA A 17 1.08 -5.32 -12.79
N ILE A 18 2.09 -5.32 -11.89
CA ILE A 18 3.09 -6.38 -11.81
C ILE A 18 2.42 -7.72 -11.47
N HIS A 19 1.50 -7.74 -10.51
CA HIS A 19 0.76 -8.96 -10.12
C HIS A 19 -0.11 -9.50 -11.25
N LEU A 20 -0.76 -8.62 -12.01
CA LEU A 20 -1.54 -9.00 -13.20
C LEU A 20 -0.64 -9.54 -14.32
N ALA A 21 0.46 -8.85 -14.62
CA ALA A 21 1.38 -9.20 -15.70
C ALA A 21 2.12 -10.52 -15.45
N THR A 22 2.35 -10.87 -14.18
CA THR A 22 3.03 -12.11 -13.78
C THR A 22 2.07 -13.27 -13.53
N ASN A 23 0.76 -13.06 -13.70
CA ASN A 23 -0.30 -14.00 -13.36
C ASN A 23 -0.23 -14.53 -11.91
N GLN A 24 0.33 -13.70 -11.01
CA GLN A 24 0.45 -13.94 -9.57
C GLN A 24 -0.49 -12.98 -8.84
N VAL A 25 -1.79 -13.08 -9.16
CA VAL A 25 -2.82 -12.22 -8.58
C VAL A 25 -3.12 -12.68 -7.16
N GLU A 26 -2.41 -12.05 -6.22
CA GLU A 26 -2.58 -12.29 -4.80
C GLU A 26 -3.65 -11.33 -4.28
N ALA A 27 -4.86 -11.83 -4.03
CA ALA A 27 -6.01 -11.00 -3.62
C ALA A 27 -5.67 -10.10 -2.42
N VAL A 28 -4.89 -10.62 -1.47
CA VAL A 28 -4.42 -9.88 -0.28
C VAL A 28 -3.59 -8.65 -0.66
N ARG A 29 -2.71 -8.75 -1.68
CA ARG A 29 -1.90 -7.62 -2.16
C ARG A 29 -2.76 -6.56 -2.81
N VAL A 30 -3.67 -6.96 -3.70
CA VAL A 30 -4.60 -6.03 -4.37
C VAL A 30 -5.47 -5.32 -3.34
N THR A 31 -6.07 -6.06 -2.40
CA THR A 31 -6.88 -5.46 -1.33
C THR A 31 -6.06 -4.51 -0.47
N SER A 32 -4.82 -4.86 -0.11
CA SER A 32 -3.95 -3.96 0.65
C SER A 32 -3.74 -2.63 -0.07
N ASN A 33 -3.38 -2.67 -1.37
CA ASN A 33 -3.14 -1.49 -2.20
C ASN A 33 -4.40 -0.61 -2.30
N LEU A 34 -5.57 -1.22 -2.40
CA LEU A 34 -6.84 -0.50 -2.38
C LEU A 34 -7.10 0.20 -1.04
N CYS A 35 -6.79 -0.44 0.09
CA CYS A 35 -6.94 0.17 1.43
C CYS A 35 -6.09 1.44 1.58
N ILE A 36 -4.81 1.39 1.19
CA ILE A 36 -3.94 2.56 1.32
C ILE A 36 -4.33 3.66 0.33
N ALA A 37 -4.72 3.32 -0.91
CA ALA A 37 -5.22 4.28 -1.90
C ALA A 37 -6.51 4.96 -1.44
N ALA A 38 -7.49 4.19 -0.92
CA ALA A 38 -8.74 4.73 -0.40
C ALA A 38 -8.49 5.65 0.79
N GLY A 39 -7.68 5.22 1.76
CA GLY A 39 -7.31 6.06 2.91
C GLY A 39 -6.57 7.33 2.49
N ALA A 40 -5.74 7.26 1.44
CA ALA A 40 -5.04 8.43 0.89
C ALA A 40 -5.99 9.44 0.24
N LEU A 41 -6.95 8.95 -0.54
CA LEU A 41 -7.96 9.75 -1.21
C LEU A 41 -8.87 10.43 -0.18
N VAL A 42 -9.43 9.67 0.78
CA VAL A 42 -10.21 10.23 1.89
C VAL A 42 -9.38 11.23 2.69
N GLY A 43 -8.13 10.87 2.96
CA GLY A 43 -7.10 11.68 3.61
C GLY A 43 -6.76 12.99 2.88
N THR A 44 -7.17 13.15 1.62
CA THR A 44 -6.92 14.36 0.82
C THR A 44 -8.20 15.14 0.54
N LEU A 45 -9.31 14.44 0.30
CA LEU A 45 -10.56 15.03 -0.20
C LEU A 45 -11.54 15.45 0.90
N VAL A 46 -11.49 14.82 2.08
CA VAL A 46 -12.47 15.02 3.14
C VAL A 46 -11.78 15.59 4.38
N ALA A 47 -12.28 16.68 4.96
CA ALA A 47 -11.71 17.30 6.16
C ALA A 47 -12.30 16.74 7.46
N GLY A 48 -11.62 16.96 8.59
CA GLY A 48 -12.11 16.63 9.94
C GLY A 48 -11.54 15.34 10.55
N GLY A 49 -11.93 15.09 11.80
CA GLY A 49 -11.42 13.98 12.61
C GLY A 49 -11.72 12.60 12.03
N VAL A 50 -12.90 12.42 11.42
CA VAL A 50 -13.30 11.16 10.77
C VAL A 50 -12.38 10.83 9.59
N ALA A 51 -12.05 11.82 8.75
CA ALA A 51 -11.15 11.60 7.63
C ALA A 51 -9.74 11.24 8.09
N ARG A 52 -9.29 11.82 9.21
CA ARG A 52 -8.02 11.46 9.84
C ARG A 52 -8.02 10.02 10.36
N LEU A 53 -9.10 9.59 11.00
CA LEU A 53 -9.26 8.22 11.46
C LEU A 53 -9.22 7.24 10.28
N LEU A 54 -10.00 7.49 9.22
CA LEU A 54 -10.04 6.64 8.04
C LEU A 54 -8.69 6.56 7.32
N MET A 55 -7.93 7.66 7.31
CA MET A 55 -6.55 7.66 6.81
C MET A 55 -5.66 6.75 7.66
N VAL A 56 -5.69 6.87 8.99
CA VAL A 56 -4.90 5.98 9.86
C VAL A 56 -5.28 4.51 9.65
N LEU A 57 -6.59 4.22 9.61
CA LEU A 57 -7.10 2.87 9.36
C LEU A 57 -6.67 2.31 8.01
N GLY A 58 -6.64 3.13 6.95
CA GLY A 58 -6.16 2.72 5.62
C GLY A 58 -4.69 2.30 5.63
N GLY A 59 -3.82 3.05 6.32
CA GLY A 59 -2.41 2.70 6.48
C GLY A 59 -2.19 1.45 7.35
N LEU A 60 -2.95 1.30 8.44
CA LEU A 60 -2.89 0.10 9.30
C LEU A 60 -3.38 -1.15 8.56
N ALA A 61 -4.50 -1.05 7.83
CA ALA A 61 -5.01 -2.15 7.02
C ALA A 61 -4.01 -2.58 5.96
N TYR A 62 -3.35 -1.62 5.29
CA TYR A 62 -2.27 -1.91 4.34
C TYR A 62 -1.13 -2.70 4.98
N ALA A 63 -0.61 -2.23 6.13
CA ALA A 63 0.47 -2.91 6.83
C ALA A 63 0.07 -4.31 7.29
N ALA A 64 -1.12 -4.45 7.90
CA ALA A 64 -1.63 -5.73 8.39
C ALA A 64 -1.83 -6.74 7.25
N LEU A 65 -2.42 -6.33 6.12
CA LEU A 65 -2.63 -7.21 4.98
C LEU A 65 -1.30 -7.63 4.33
N ASN A 66 -0.30 -6.76 4.27
CA ASN A 66 1.03 -7.14 3.77
C ASN A 66 1.76 -8.11 4.74
N LEU A 67 1.50 -8.04 6.05
CA LEU A 67 1.98 -9.05 6.99
C LEU A 67 1.25 -10.38 6.80
N VAL A 68 -0.08 -10.36 6.64
CA VAL A 68 -0.88 -11.57 6.32
C VAL A 68 -0.35 -12.24 5.06
N PHE A 69 -0.03 -11.45 4.03
CA PHE A 69 0.58 -11.93 2.82
C PHE A 69 1.90 -12.69 3.07
N LEU A 70 2.80 -12.11 3.87
CA LEU A 70 4.07 -12.77 4.22
C LEU A 70 3.87 -14.06 5.02
N VAL A 71 2.87 -14.12 5.89
CA VAL A 71 2.52 -15.35 6.63
C VAL A 71 2.02 -16.43 5.68
N GLN A 72 1.23 -16.07 4.67
CA GLN A 72 0.65 -17.03 3.71
C GLN A 72 1.66 -17.52 2.67
N HIS A 73 2.57 -16.66 2.20
CA HIS A 73 3.41 -16.93 1.04
C HIS A 73 4.92 -16.90 1.32
N GLY A 74 5.31 -16.62 2.56
CA GLY A 74 6.70 -16.54 2.99
C GLY A 74 7.47 -15.33 2.42
N VAL A 75 8.69 -15.17 2.90
CA VAL A 75 9.62 -14.09 2.46
C VAL A 75 10.38 -14.41 1.17
N ILE A 76 10.41 -15.69 0.79
CA ILE A 76 11.04 -16.19 -0.44
C ILE A 76 9.96 -16.33 -1.53
N ASN A 77 10.30 -15.93 -2.75
CA ASN A 77 9.45 -16.09 -3.91
C ASN A 77 9.64 -17.50 -4.50
N PRO A 78 8.59 -18.35 -4.55
CA PRO A 78 8.71 -19.70 -5.07
C PRO A 78 9.03 -19.76 -6.57
N ALA A 79 8.80 -18.68 -7.32
CA ALA A 79 9.08 -18.65 -8.77
C ALA A 79 10.58 -18.59 -9.10
N ASN A 80 11.41 -18.05 -8.20
CA ASN A 80 12.84 -17.84 -8.47
C ASN A 80 13.76 -18.07 -7.25
N ASP A 81 13.23 -18.60 -6.16
CA ASP A 81 13.94 -18.88 -4.90
C ASP A 81 14.68 -17.67 -4.30
N ALA A 82 14.25 -16.45 -4.64
CA ALA A 82 14.86 -15.21 -4.17
C ALA A 82 13.97 -14.49 -3.13
N ILE A 83 14.60 -13.66 -2.30
CA ILE A 83 13.89 -12.77 -1.37
C ILE A 83 12.96 -11.85 -2.17
N ARG A 84 11.73 -11.63 -1.68
CA ARG A 84 10.73 -10.72 -2.27
C ARG A 84 11.09 -9.24 -2.13
N VAL A 85 12.31 -8.85 -2.54
CA VAL A 85 12.82 -7.46 -2.46
C VAL A 85 11.87 -6.44 -3.08
N PRO A 86 11.25 -6.67 -4.25
CA PRO A 86 10.27 -5.74 -4.81
C PRO A 86 9.10 -5.51 -3.85
N MET A 87 8.51 -6.56 -3.28
CA MET A 87 7.40 -6.44 -2.33
C MET A 87 7.78 -5.55 -1.13
N PHE A 88 8.95 -5.79 -0.52
CA PHE A 88 9.42 -4.94 0.57
C PHE A 88 9.62 -3.48 0.14
N ALA A 89 10.26 -3.24 -1.01
CA ALA A 89 10.48 -1.89 -1.51
C ALA A 89 9.16 -1.12 -1.72
N PHE A 90 8.15 -1.78 -2.33
CA PHE A 90 6.83 -1.18 -2.53
C PHE A 90 6.11 -0.91 -1.21
N VAL A 91 6.17 -1.84 -0.25
CA VAL A 91 5.55 -1.67 1.07
C VAL A 91 6.18 -0.51 1.84
N PHE A 92 7.51 -0.47 1.94
CA PHE A 92 8.21 0.59 2.66
C PHE A 92 8.03 1.96 1.99
N ALA A 93 8.14 2.02 0.66
CA ALA A 93 7.91 3.27 -0.07
C ALA A 93 6.47 3.78 0.12
N SER A 94 5.48 2.88 0.04
CA SER A 94 4.06 3.21 0.28
C SER A 94 3.85 3.78 1.67
N LEU A 95 4.34 3.08 2.71
CA LEU A 95 4.19 3.51 4.10
C LEU A 95 4.91 4.83 4.38
N ALA A 96 6.11 5.03 3.82
CA ALA A 96 6.85 6.29 3.96
C ALA A 96 6.12 7.48 3.32
N LEU A 97 5.63 7.32 2.08
CA LEU A 97 4.83 8.35 1.41
C LEU A 97 3.53 8.63 2.17
N TYR A 98 2.87 7.59 2.67
CA TYR A 98 1.63 7.69 3.42
C TYR A 98 1.80 8.42 4.75
N ALA A 99 2.85 8.08 5.50
CA ALA A 99 3.22 8.74 6.75
C ALA A 99 3.56 10.21 6.50
N LEU A 100 4.36 10.52 5.47
CA LEU A 100 4.69 11.89 5.10
C LEU A 100 3.44 12.70 4.77
N MET A 101 2.47 12.10 4.06
CA MET A 101 1.19 12.72 3.76
C MET A 101 0.37 12.97 5.03
N SER A 102 0.33 12.01 5.96
CA SER A 102 -0.38 12.13 7.24
C SER A 102 0.20 13.26 8.12
N LEU A 103 1.52 13.39 8.15
CA LEU A 103 2.23 14.40 8.91
C LEU A 103 2.01 15.81 8.35
N ARG A 104 2.03 15.98 7.02
CA ARG A 104 1.80 17.28 6.36
C ARG A 104 0.35 17.76 6.40
N ARG A 105 -0.57 16.93 6.88
CA ARG A 105 -1.98 17.29 7.09
C ARG A 105 -2.24 17.92 8.46
N ARG A 106 -1.29 17.79 9.40
CA ARG A 106 -1.33 18.46 10.70
C ARG A 106 -1.01 19.94 10.52
#